data_AF-A0A3A0BQT6-F1
#
_entry.id   AF-A0A3A0BQT6-F1
#
_cell.length_a   1.000
_cell.length_b   1.000
_cell.length_c   1.000
_cell.angle_alpha   90.00
_cell.angle_beta   90.00
_cell.angle_gamma   90.00
#
_symmetry.space_group_name_H-M   'P 1'
#
loop_
_entity.id
_entity.type
_entity.pdbx_description
1 polymer ?
#
loop_
_entity_poly.entity_id
_entity_poly.type
_entity_poly.pdbx_seq_one_letter_code
_entity_poly.pdbx_strand_id
1 'polypeptide(L)' 'MSGKPQIAVLNLEGRGISENEAATLSERLRGQLVKTNAFIVIDRENMDKTLGEQGFQMTGCTRVACAVRAGQILNAKK' A
#
# COMPACT_ATOMS: atom_id res chain seq x y z
N MET A 1 7.75 -21.60 -10.98
CA MET A 1 7.26 -20.42 -11.72
C MET A 1 7.11 -19.27 -10.73
N SER A 2 8.03 -18.29 -10.72
CA SER A 2 7.88 -17.11 -9.86
C SER A 2 6.87 -16.17 -10.51
N GLY A 3 5.60 -16.26 -10.09
CA GLY A 3 4.59 -15.26 -10.42
C GLY A 3 5.01 -13.87 -9.91
N LYS A 4 4.48 -12.82 -10.54
CA LYS A 4 4.80 -11.43 -10.20
C LYS A 4 4.60 -11.18 -8.70
N PRO A 5 5.55 -10.57 -8.00
CA PRO A 5 5.39 -10.23 -6.58
C PRO A 5 4.19 -9.30 -6.39
N GLN A 6 3.37 -9.62 -5.39
CA GLN A 6 2.24 -8.80 -4.97
C GLN A 6 2.72 -7.76 -3.97
N ILE A 7 2.41 -6.48 -4.21
CA ILE A 7 2.85 -5.35 -3.40
C ILE A 7 1.67 -4.49 -2.98
N ALA A 8 1.76 -3.93 -1.77
CA ALA A 8 0.84 -2.92 -1.26
C ALA A 8 1.62 -1.61 -1.09
N VAL A 9 1.01 -0.49 -1.49
CA VAL A 9 1.59 0.85 -1.38
C VAL A 9 0.73 1.66 -0.42
N LEU A 10 1.30 2.00 0.73
CA LEU A 10 0.66 2.91 1.69
C LEU A 10 0.72 4.36 1.18
N ASN A 11 -0.14 5.21 1.74
CA ASN A 11 -0.08 6.64 1.45
C ASN A 11 1.26 7.23 1.91
N LEU A 12 1.82 8.09 1.06
CA LEU A 12 2.96 8.92 1.39
C LEU A 12 2.58 9.89 2.50
N GLU A 13 3.55 10.18 3.36
CA GLU A 13 3.43 11.23 4.37
C GLU A 13 3.76 12.58 3.74
N GLY A 14 2.84 13.53 3.82
CA GLY A 14 3.05 14.87 3.31
C GLY A 14 4.07 15.63 4.16
N ARG A 15 5.21 15.99 3.58
CA ARG A 15 6.20 16.89 4.20
C ARG A 15 6.16 18.24 3.51
N GLY A 16 5.40 19.17 4.07
CA GLY A 16 5.16 20.49 3.47
C GLY A 16 4.13 20.50 2.33
N ILE A 17 3.36 19.41 2.20
CA ILE A 17 2.22 19.29 1.27
C ILE A 17 1.00 18.81 2.04
N SER A 18 -0.19 19.07 1.51
CA SER A 18 -1.44 18.58 2.10
C SER A 18 -1.55 17.05 2.00
N GLU A 19 -2.37 16.45 2.88
CA GLU A 19 -2.66 15.02 2.82
C GLU A 19 -3.29 14.61 1.48
N ASN A 20 -4.09 15.49 0.88
CA ASN A 20 -4.70 15.27 -0.44
C ASN A 20 -3.66 15.22 -1.55
N GLU A 21 -2.64 16.08 -1.51
CA GLU A 21 -1.52 16.05 -2.45
C GLU A 21 -0.69 14.77 -2.26
N ALA A 22 -0.39 14.42 -1.02
CA ALA A 22 0.33 13.19 -0.71
C ALA A 22 -0.43 11.93 -1.18
N ALA A 23 -1.75 11.91 -1.00
CA ALA A 23 -2.62 10.85 -1.51
C ALA A 23 -2.58 10.79 -3.05
N THR A 24 -2.69 11.94 -3.73
CA THR A 24 -2.61 12.03 -5.19
C THR A 24 -1.28 11.49 -5.73
N LEU A 25 -0.17 11.84 -5.09
CA LEU A 25 1.16 11.32 -5.45
C LEU A 25 1.28 9.82 -5.21
N SER A 26 0.66 9.32 -4.15
CA SER A 26 0.60 7.89 -3.84
C SER A 26 -0.16 7.11 -4.92
N GLU A 27 -1.31 7.62 -5.38
CA GLU A 27 -2.05 7.00 -6.49
C GLU A 27 -1.25 7.01 -7.79
N ARG A 28 -0.55 8.12 -8.07
CA ARG A 28 0.32 8.19 -9.24
C ARG A 28 1.45 7.17 -9.17
N LEU A 29 2.06 6.98 -8.00
CA LEU A 29 3.08 5.95 -7.77
C LEU A 29 2.52 4.53 -8.01
N ARG A 30 1.34 4.21 -7.47
CA ARG A 30 0.66 2.93 -7.70
C ARG A 30 0.44 2.69 -9.19
N GLY A 31 -0.08 3.68 -9.90
CA GLY A 31 -0.28 3.60 -11.35
C GLY A 31 1.02 3.37 -12.14
N GLN A 32 2.13 3.99 -11.73
CA GLN A 32 3.44 3.74 -12.35
C GLN A 32 3.93 2.32 -12.08
N LEU A 33 3.76 1.80 -10.85
CA LEU A 33 4.13 0.43 -10.51
C LEU A 33 3.33 -0.60 -11.31
N VAL A 34 2.03 -0.38 -11.51
CA VAL A 34 1.20 -1.21 -12.41
C VAL A 34 1.75 -1.17 -13.84
N LYS A 35 2.12 0.01 -14.35
CA LYS A 35 2.67 0.17 -15.71
C LYS A 35 4.00 -0.55 -15.91
N THR A 36 4.80 -0.75 -14.86
CA THR A 36 6.04 -1.56 -14.99
C THR A 36 5.76 -3.01 -15.35
N ASN A 37 4.53 -3.49 -15.14
CA ASN A 37 4.10 -4.87 -15.34
C ASN A 37 4.92 -5.91 -14.54
N ALA A 38 5.76 -5.47 -13.60
CA ALA A 38 6.63 -6.31 -12.79
C ALA A 38 5.94 -6.79 -11.50
N PHE A 39 4.88 -6.10 -11.07
CA PHE A 39 4.20 -6.32 -9.79
C PHE A 39 2.69 -6.49 -9.96
N ILE A 40 2.08 -7.19 -9.02
CA ILE A 40 0.63 -7.16 -8.79
C ILE A 40 0.39 -6.15 -7.67
N VAL A 41 -0.07 -4.95 -8.03
CA VAL A 41 -0.34 -3.89 -7.06
C VAL A 41 -1.75 -4.08 -6.49
N ILE A 42 -1.86 -4.12 -5.16
CA ILE A 42 -3.16 -4.20 -4.50
C ILE A 42 -3.81 -2.82 -4.50
N ASP A 43 -5.06 -2.76 -4.96
CA ASP A 43 -5.86 -1.54 -4.94
C ASP A 43 -6.15 -1.07 -3.52
N ARG A 44 -6.25 0.25 -3.35
CA ARG A 44 -6.52 0.88 -2.05
C ARG A 44 -7.80 0.34 -1.41
N GLU A 45 -8.89 0.23 -2.16
CA GLU A 45 -10.18 -0.23 -1.63
C GLU A 45 -10.09 -1.67 -1.11
N ASN A 46 -9.41 -2.56 -1.85
CA ASN A 46 -9.18 -3.93 -1.41
C ASN A 46 -8.26 -3.98 -0.17
N MET A 47 -7.25 -3.12 -0.12
CA MET A 47 -6.38 -2.98 1.04
C MET A 47 -7.15 -2.51 2.28
N ASP A 48 -7.95 -1.45 2.15
CA ASP A 48 -8.74 -0.86 3.24
C ASP A 48 -9.79 -1.87 3.75
N LYS A 49 -10.42 -2.62 2.84
CA LYS A 49 -11.36 -3.68 3.18
C LYS A 49 -10.70 -4.83 3.94
N THR A 50 -9.62 -5.41 3.42
CA THR A 50 -8.95 -6.56 4.05
C THR A 50 -8.33 -6.18 5.40
N LEU A 51 -7.76 -4.98 5.53
CA LEU A 51 -7.24 -4.50 6.82
C LEU A 51 -8.38 -4.19 7.80
N GLY A 52 -9.48 -3.60 7.32
CA GLY A 52 -10.67 -3.32 8.12
C GLY A 52 -11.37 -4.58 8.64
N GLU A 53 -11.44 -5.64 7.83
CA GLU A 53 -11.96 -6.95 8.23
C GLU A 53 -11.20 -7.55 9.43
N GLN A 54 -9.89 -7.28 9.53
CA GLN A 54 -9.07 -7.72 10.65
C GLN A 54 -8.95 -6.68 11.78
N GLY A 55 -9.74 -5.60 11.74
CA GLY A 55 -9.70 -4.53 12.73
C GLY A 55 -8.38 -3.75 12.74
N PHE A 56 -7.60 -3.82 11.65
CA PHE A 56 -6.28 -3.21 11.56
C PHE A 56 -6.41 -1.72 11.23
N GLN A 57 -6.18 -0.87 12.23
CA GLN A 57 -6.15 0.58 12.07
C GLN A 57 -4.84 1.01 11.39
N MET A 58 -4.94 1.58 10.20
CA MET A 58 -3.79 2.15 9.47
C MET A 58 -3.36 3.52 10.01
N THR A 59 -4.15 4.14 10.88
CA THR A 59 -3.82 5.41 11.54
C THR A 59 -2.55 5.26 12.39
N GLY A 60 -1.49 6.00 12.06
CA GLY A 60 -0.19 5.93 12.74
C GLY A 60 0.77 4.84 12.21
N CYS A 61 0.46 4.20 11.08
CA CYS A 61 1.27 3.17 10.44
C CYS A 61 2.49 3.73 9.67
N THR A 62 3.36 4.50 10.33
CA THR A 62 4.54 5.16 9.70
C THR A 62 5.85 4.41 9.92
N ARG A 63 5.83 3.30 10.67
CA ARG A 63 7.02 2.49 11.00
C ARG A 63 7.06 1.21 10.19
N VAL A 64 8.27 0.75 9.86
CA VAL A 64 8.54 -0.51 9.12
C VAL A 64 7.80 -1.71 9.72
N ALA A 65 7.68 -1.78 11.04
CA ALA A 65 6.95 -2.85 11.74
C ALA A 65 5.44 -2.91 11.41
N CYS A 66 4.85 -1.82 10.92
CA CYS A 66 3.47 -1.77 10.50
C CYS A 66 3.31 -2.23 9.04
N ALA A 67 4.23 -1.84 8.16
CA ALA A 67 4.27 -2.32 6.77
C ALA A 67 4.46 -3.84 6.69
N VAL A 68 5.27 -4.43 7.59
CA VAL A 68 5.44 -5.90 7.68
C VAL A 68 4.13 -6.59 8.06
N ARG A 69 3.40 -6.07 9.05
CA ARG A 69 2.10 -6.64 9.48
C ARG A 69 1.03 -6.46 8.41
N ALA A 70 0.94 -5.28 7.80
CA ALA A 70 0.04 -5.04 6.69
C ALA A 70 0.35 -5.98 5.50
N GLY A 71 1.63 -6.18 5.16
CA GLY A 71 2.03 -7.12 4.11
C GLY A 71 1.63 -8.57 4.41
N GLN A 72 1.74 -9.01 5.67
CA GLN A 72 1.28 -10.33 6.11
C GLN A 72 -0.24 -10.50 5.95
N ILE A 73 -1.02 -9.49 6.33
CA ILE A 73 -2.48 -9.50 6.20
C ILE A 73 -2.91 -9.51 4.72
N LEU A 74 -2.20 -8.74 3.91
CA LEU A 74 -2.51 -8.53 2.49
C LEU A 74 -1.94 -9.61 1.57
N ASN A 75 -1.23 -10.61 2.10
CA ASN A 75 -0.46 -11.60 1.33
C ASN A 75 0.50 -10.95 0.31
N ALA A 76 0.97 -9.72 0.56
CA ALA A 76 2.04 -9.11 -0.20
C ALA A 76 3.36 -9.77 0.24
N LYS A 77 4.11 -10.36 -0.70
CA LYS A 77 5.28 -11.19 -0.36
C LYS A 77 6.40 -10.37 0.29
N LYS A 78 7.14 -11.05 1.19
CA LYS A 78 8.37 -10.60 1.86
C LYS A 78 9.37 -9.95 0.91
#